data_AF-A0AAI8FDY7-F1
#
_entry.id   AF-A0AAI8FDY7-F1
#
_cell.length_a   1.000
_cell.length_b   1.000
_cell.length_c   1.000
_cell.angle_alpha   90.00
_cell.angle_beta   90.00
_cell.angle_gamma   90.00
#
_symmetry.space_group_name_H-M   'P 1'
#
loop_
_entity.id
_entity.type
_entity.pdbx_description
1 polymer ?
#
loop_
_entity_poly.entity_id
_entity_poly.type
_entity_poly.pdbx_seq_one_letter_code
_entity_poly.pdbx_strand_id
1 'polypeptide(L)'
;MKFKLKSRYKWTIFSLILLLISSLMIAFKVNLPFRPLIMNYESYLSEPGKEELEKDFDYREFGDVSEFTKAIEDKRTIGGVGSDFQIARLVQKNLIQKIDWSKLFQNSQNEKLKKGFKTPANYYSLTKKEKEAVLARKRRTFESLIRPEVVSHIDEYDKFLVDEKGNKIDSDKDGIADRFWEFFVPYYTQDKVIAYTVGDYKNKNNEIVEIKPELLKNEKYRENKAFIQEKGIKFLDQTVAEIGKTLREYGYKYFEWTEAMRDNLLLGSEKIGNYTGIVTKDNYKQQIDGFVSYIKDITNKNFADLRFNYYSSSGLDLTTNLIDIEKKPEVGFIYNGDALDAHYSKDNFDWLKDGKTINIIRPKNNLTLLDGWILLKDISSDVVDKFYNSLYNSVYKGEDLSEDQMFKMALEKARYKDPEDDQIKSGYYLDYEKLPNLANFDFINYTPSFTNTFEFFKKTYFNDNVETVNALDDNNVETGDEIDLIKDKNGIVAANETTPTITFEQLAATAEERASLFGLNIYLSQQPKQTIYGQRPEDFPNDTTYDIHYSFIAPVDENLDSNIRTYYIIKTKS
;
A
#
# COMPACT_ATOMS: atom_id res chain seq x y z
N MET A 1 -8.56 -65.90 41.83
CA MET A 1 -7.30 -65.13 41.82
C MET A 1 -6.79 -64.76 40.40
N LYS A 2 -6.86 -65.65 39.40
CA LYS A 2 -6.42 -65.37 38.00
C LYS A 2 -7.18 -64.24 37.26
N PHE A 3 -8.46 -63.97 37.58
CA PHE A 3 -9.23 -62.89 36.95
C PHE A 3 -8.79 -61.47 37.38
N LYS A 4 -8.32 -61.29 38.63
CA LYS A 4 -7.84 -59.98 39.13
C LYS A 4 -6.47 -59.58 38.53
N LEU A 5 -5.60 -60.54 38.17
CA LEU A 5 -4.32 -60.24 37.52
C LEU A 5 -4.48 -59.74 36.07
N LYS A 6 -5.38 -60.34 35.28
CA LYS A 6 -5.66 -59.88 33.90
C LYS A 6 -6.23 -58.46 33.86
N SER A 7 -7.05 -58.09 34.84
CA SER A 7 -7.57 -56.72 34.96
C SER A 7 -6.46 -55.71 35.24
N ARG A 8 -5.54 -56.01 36.17
CA ARG A 8 -4.44 -55.10 36.51
C ARG A 8 -3.51 -54.87 35.33
N TYR A 9 -3.15 -55.92 34.59
CA TYR A 9 -2.29 -55.82 33.41
C TYR A 9 -2.89 -54.94 32.29
N LYS A 10 -4.20 -55.02 32.06
CA LYS A 10 -4.90 -54.14 31.11
C LYS A 10 -4.86 -52.66 31.53
N TRP A 11 -5.03 -52.38 32.82
CA TRP A 11 -4.90 -51.01 33.34
C TRP A 11 -3.47 -50.49 33.24
N THR A 12 -2.45 -51.32 33.49
CA THR A 12 -1.05 -50.90 33.35
C THR A 12 -0.69 -50.58 31.90
N ILE A 13 -1.14 -51.41 30.94
CA ILE A 13 -0.97 -51.14 29.50
C ILE A 13 -1.71 -49.86 29.11
N PHE A 14 -2.94 -49.68 29.56
CA PHE A 14 -3.72 -48.48 29.27
C PHE A 14 -3.04 -47.22 29.81
N SER A 15 -2.54 -47.25 31.05
CA SER A 15 -1.78 -46.14 31.64
C SER A 15 -0.49 -45.85 30.88
N LEU A 16 0.26 -46.88 30.43
CA LEU A 16 1.46 -46.70 29.63
C LEU A 16 1.18 -46.08 28.26
N ILE A 17 0.10 -46.50 27.59
CA ILE A 17 -0.35 -45.90 26.32
C ILE A 17 -0.77 -44.44 26.52
N LEU A 18 -1.51 -44.14 27.59
CA LEU A 18 -1.92 -42.76 27.90
C LEU A 18 -0.70 -41.87 28.18
N LEU A 19 0.30 -42.38 28.89
CA LEU A 19 1.53 -41.67 29.21
C LEU A 19 2.36 -41.43 27.93
N LEU A 20 2.46 -42.43 27.06
CA LEU A 20 3.13 -42.30 25.75
C LEU A 20 2.44 -41.26 24.86
N ILE A 21 1.11 -41.29 24.76
CA ILE A 21 0.31 -40.31 24.01
C ILE A 21 0.49 -38.90 24.60
N SER A 22 0.50 -38.78 25.92
CA SER A 22 0.71 -37.49 26.61
C SER A 22 2.13 -36.96 26.37
N SER A 23 3.15 -37.80 26.45
CA SER A 23 4.54 -37.44 26.14
C SER A 23 4.71 -37.06 24.67
N LEU A 24 4.05 -37.76 23.74
CA LEU A 24 4.02 -37.40 22.32
C LEU A 24 3.33 -36.06 22.10
N MET A 25 2.20 -35.79 22.75
CA MET A 25 1.52 -34.49 22.66
C MET A 25 2.35 -33.35 23.26
N ILE A 26 3.07 -33.59 24.37
CA ILE A 26 3.98 -32.61 24.95
C ILE A 26 5.16 -32.35 24.00
N ALA A 27 5.80 -33.41 23.50
CA ALA A 27 6.90 -33.28 22.53
C ALA A 27 6.44 -32.56 21.26
N PHE A 28 5.25 -32.86 20.76
CA PHE A 28 4.64 -32.19 19.62
C PHE A 28 4.38 -30.72 19.90
N LYS A 29 3.79 -30.37 21.05
CA LYS A 29 3.53 -28.97 21.44
C LYS A 29 4.81 -28.17 21.74
N VAL A 30 5.86 -28.83 22.22
CA VAL A 30 7.18 -28.22 22.45
C VAL A 30 7.91 -27.98 21.12
N ASN A 31 7.78 -28.90 20.17
CA ASN A 31 8.43 -28.80 18.85
C ASN A 31 7.63 -27.97 17.84
N LEU A 32 6.32 -27.79 18.05
CA LEU A 32 5.42 -26.99 17.24
C LEU A 32 4.60 -26.07 18.17
N PRO A 33 5.21 -24.98 18.67
CA PRO A 33 4.48 -24.01 19.48
C PRO A 33 3.32 -23.43 18.68
N PHE A 34 2.19 -23.20 19.36
CA PHE A 34 1.06 -22.48 18.77
C PHE A 34 1.54 -21.10 18.33
N ARG A 35 1.38 -20.79 17.04
CA ARG A 35 1.68 -19.49 16.46
C ARG A 35 0.39 -18.69 16.37
N PRO A 36 0.32 -17.51 17.00
CA PRO A 36 -0.83 -16.64 16.82
C PRO A 36 -0.96 -16.22 15.36
N LEU A 37 -2.20 -16.03 14.89
CA LEU A 37 -2.48 -15.63 13.51
C LEU A 37 -2.34 -14.11 13.34
N ILE A 38 -1.57 -13.69 12.34
CA ILE A 38 -1.54 -12.34 11.78
C ILE A 38 -2.21 -12.37 10.40
N MET A 39 -2.95 -11.31 10.08
CA MET A 39 -3.62 -11.19 8.78
C MET A 39 -3.19 -9.93 8.02
N ASN A 40 -3.09 -10.00 6.69
CA ASN A 40 -2.73 -8.85 5.85
C ASN A 40 -3.53 -8.86 4.52
N TYR A 41 -3.55 -7.75 3.80
CA TYR A 41 -4.05 -7.74 2.43
C TYR A 41 -3.21 -8.67 1.54
N GLU A 42 -3.80 -9.19 0.47
CA GLU A 42 -3.09 -9.94 -0.57
C GLU A 42 -1.96 -9.08 -1.17
N SER A 43 -0.79 -9.68 -1.40
CA SER A 43 0.41 -9.01 -1.94
C SER A 43 0.84 -7.75 -1.19
N TYR A 44 0.62 -7.69 0.12
CA TYR A 44 0.86 -6.49 0.95
C TYR A 44 2.05 -6.61 1.92
N LEU A 45 2.97 -7.52 1.63
CA LEU A 45 4.23 -7.72 2.33
C LEU A 45 5.17 -8.51 1.42
N SER A 46 6.44 -8.11 1.32
CA SER A 46 7.43 -8.83 0.53
C SER A 46 7.72 -10.22 1.10
N GLU A 47 8.20 -11.14 0.28
CA GLU A 47 8.53 -12.50 0.72
C GLU A 47 9.56 -12.51 1.88
N PRO A 48 10.67 -11.74 1.86
CA PRO A 48 11.57 -11.66 3.01
C PRO A 48 10.88 -11.14 4.28
N GLY A 49 9.96 -10.18 4.16
CA GLY A 49 9.19 -9.66 5.28
C GLY A 49 8.25 -10.73 5.86
N LYS A 50 7.57 -11.49 4.99
CA LYS A 50 6.69 -12.59 5.37
C LYS A 50 7.45 -13.71 6.06
N GLU A 51 8.60 -14.13 5.52
CA GLU A 51 9.45 -15.14 6.14
C GLU A 51 9.92 -14.71 7.55
N GLU A 52 10.20 -13.43 7.77
CA GLU A 52 10.55 -12.90 9.09
C GLU A 52 9.36 -12.95 10.06
N LEU A 53 8.14 -12.61 9.63
CA LEU A 53 6.93 -12.71 10.47
C LEU A 53 6.59 -14.18 10.81
N GLU A 54 6.72 -15.09 9.85
CA GLU A 54 6.38 -16.51 9.99
C GLU A 54 7.28 -17.28 10.96
N LYS A 55 8.37 -16.66 11.44
CA LYS A 55 9.20 -17.21 12.53
C LYS A 55 8.42 -17.33 13.83
N ASP A 56 7.54 -16.36 14.12
CA ASP A 56 6.78 -16.27 15.37
C ASP A 56 5.27 -16.43 15.19
N PHE A 57 4.74 -16.23 13.98
CA PHE A 57 3.31 -16.14 13.70
C PHE A 57 2.86 -17.02 12.54
N ASP A 58 1.58 -17.36 12.51
CA ASP A 58 0.93 -17.84 11.29
C ASP A 58 0.51 -16.61 10.49
N TYR A 59 0.80 -16.57 9.19
CA TYR A 59 0.44 -15.45 8.31
C TYR A 59 -0.69 -15.86 7.36
N ARG A 60 -1.65 -14.97 7.13
CA ARG A 60 -2.76 -15.20 6.19
C ARG A 60 -3.16 -13.94 5.48
N GLU A 61 -3.41 -14.06 4.19
CA GLU A 61 -3.89 -12.96 3.36
C GLU A 61 -5.42 -12.93 3.29
N PHE A 62 -5.99 -11.75 3.03
CA PHE A 62 -7.41 -11.55 2.78
C PHE A 62 -7.64 -10.55 1.65
N GLY A 63 -8.67 -10.77 0.84
CA GLY A 63 -9.06 -9.86 -0.24
C GLY A 63 -10.07 -8.78 0.17
N ASP A 64 -10.81 -8.98 1.27
CA ASP A 64 -11.83 -8.03 1.77
C ASP A 64 -11.61 -7.72 3.26
N VAL A 65 -11.53 -6.43 3.59
CA VAL A 65 -11.31 -5.91 4.96
C VAL A 65 -12.34 -6.41 5.99
N SER A 66 -13.53 -6.81 5.55
CA SER A 66 -14.55 -7.41 6.42
C SER A 66 -14.19 -8.82 6.90
N GLU A 67 -13.35 -9.57 6.18
CA GLU A 67 -12.81 -10.85 6.65
C GLU A 67 -11.89 -10.64 7.85
N PHE A 68 -10.98 -9.66 7.75
CA PHE A 68 -10.09 -9.27 8.85
C PHE A 68 -10.86 -8.69 10.03
N THR A 69 -11.84 -7.83 9.78
CA THR A 69 -12.73 -7.29 10.82
C THR A 69 -13.39 -8.40 11.63
N LYS A 70 -13.95 -9.40 10.94
CA LYS A 70 -14.59 -10.55 11.59
C LYS A 70 -13.59 -11.39 12.38
N ALA A 71 -12.37 -11.57 11.86
CA ALA A 71 -11.33 -12.29 12.58
C ALA A 71 -10.91 -11.58 13.89
N ILE A 72 -10.85 -10.24 13.88
CA ILE A 72 -10.59 -9.42 15.07
C ILE A 72 -11.74 -9.52 16.08
N GLU A 73 -12.99 -9.38 15.64
CA GLU A 73 -14.18 -9.50 16.49
C GLU A 73 -14.31 -10.89 17.15
N ASP A 74 -14.01 -11.94 16.38
CA ASP A 74 -14.00 -13.32 16.86
C ASP A 74 -12.73 -13.68 17.67
N LYS A 75 -11.79 -12.74 17.85
CA LYS A 75 -10.47 -12.94 18.49
C LYS A 75 -9.66 -14.11 17.88
N ARG A 76 -9.79 -14.31 16.56
CA ARG A 76 -9.09 -15.35 15.79
C ARG A 76 -7.72 -14.90 15.27
N THR A 77 -7.45 -13.61 15.26
CA THR A 77 -6.16 -13.02 14.90
C THR A 77 -5.69 -12.07 16.00
N ILE A 78 -4.38 -11.90 16.14
CA ILE A 78 -3.79 -10.96 17.09
C ILE A 78 -3.61 -9.56 16.50
N GLY A 79 -3.62 -9.40 15.19
CA GLY A 79 -3.27 -8.15 14.55
C GLY A 79 -3.04 -8.32 13.06
N GLY A 80 -2.72 -7.22 12.40
CA GLY A 80 -2.65 -7.18 10.95
C GLY A 80 -2.75 -5.78 10.40
N VAL A 81 -2.83 -5.65 9.09
CA VAL A 81 -3.07 -4.37 8.42
C VAL A 81 -4.56 -4.15 8.27
N GLY A 82 -5.04 -2.98 8.68
CA GLY A 82 -6.40 -2.52 8.45
C GLY A 82 -6.41 -1.12 7.84
N SER A 83 -7.54 -0.74 7.26
CA SER A 83 -7.73 0.62 6.74
C SER A 83 -8.22 1.57 7.83
N ASP A 84 -7.79 2.82 7.77
CA ASP A 84 -8.13 3.91 8.70
C ASP A 84 -9.59 3.93 9.21
N PHE A 85 -10.60 3.83 8.35
CA PHE A 85 -12.01 3.82 8.76
C PHE A 85 -12.39 2.57 9.55
N GLN A 86 -11.79 1.42 9.24
CA GLN A 86 -11.94 0.18 10.00
C GLN A 86 -11.25 0.33 11.35
N ILE A 87 -10.01 0.83 11.38
CA ILE A 87 -9.25 1.05 12.61
C ILE A 87 -10.04 1.97 13.56
N ALA A 88 -10.57 3.10 13.07
CA ALA A 88 -11.38 4.00 13.86
C ALA A 88 -12.60 3.29 14.49
N ARG A 89 -13.24 2.39 13.74
CA ARG A 89 -14.34 1.58 14.25
C ARG A 89 -13.89 0.58 15.32
N LEU A 90 -12.73 -0.05 15.15
CA LEU A 90 -12.17 -0.97 16.15
C LEU A 90 -11.78 -0.24 17.45
N VAL A 91 -11.33 1.01 17.37
CA VAL A 91 -11.11 1.87 18.54
C VAL A 91 -12.43 2.16 19.25
N GLN A 92 -13.47 2.56 18.53
CA GLN A 92 -14.81 2.80 19.11
C GLN A 92 -15.37 1.57 19.84
N LYS A 93 -15.09 0.37 19.32
CA LYS A 93 -15.47 -0.91 19.94
C LYS A 93 -14.53 -1.35 21.07
N ASN A 94 -13.45 -0.61 21.30
CA ASN A 94 -12.41 -0.96 22.27
C ASN A 94 -11.83 -2.39 22.02
N LEU A 95 -11.65 -2.76 20.75
CA LEU A 95 -11.12 -4.07 20.33
C LEU A 95 -9.61 -4.07 20.12
N ILE A 96 -9.00 -2.91 19.85
CA ILE A 96 -7.56 -2.77 19.63
C ILE A 96 -6.93 -1.95 20.76
N GLN A 97 -5.62 -2.11 20.94
CA GLN A 97 -4.86 -1.40 21.96
C GLN A 97 -4.00 -0.29 21.34
N LYS A 98 -3.58 0.67 22.17
CA LYS A 98 -2.58 1.67 21.76
C LYS A 98 -1.25 0.99 21.41
N ILE A 99 -0.56 1.53 20.42
CA ILE A 99 0.77 1.11 20.00
C ILE A 99 1.82 1.63 20.99
N ASP A 100 2.62 0.72 21.52
CA ASP A 100 3.84 1.07 22.23
C ASP A 100 4.99 1.29 21.24
N TRP A 101 5.07 2.50 20.72
CA TRP A 101 6.14 2.95 19.82
C TRP A 101 7.55 2.76 20.40
N SER A 102 7.69 2.74 21.73
CA SER A 102 8.99 2.52 22.36
C SER A 102 9.45 1.06 22.28
N LYS A 103 8.51 0.12 22.23
CA LYS A 103 8.77 -1.30 21.99
C LYS A 103 9.00 -1.60 20.52
N LEU A 104 8.19 -1.02 19.63
CA LEU A 104 8.38 -1.17 18.17
C LEU A 104 9.80 -0.81 17.76
N PHE A 105 10.31 0.33 18.24
CA PHE A 105 11.65 0.80 17.91
C PHE A 105 12.69 0.48 19.00
N GLN A 106 12.49 -0.55 19.82
CA GLN A 106 13.44 -0.87 20.89
C GLN A 106 14.83 -1.26 20.37
N ASN A 107 14.87 -1.93 19.21
CA ASN A 107 16.09 -2.36 18.52
C ASN A 107 16.69 -1.29 17.60
N SER A 108 16.05 -0.11 17.54
CA SER A 108 16.54 1.03 16.78
C SER A 108 17.89 1.51 17.31
N GLN A 109 18.78 1.88 16.38
CA GLN A 109 20.05 2.54 16.72
C GLN A 109 19.86 4.05 16.96
N ASN A 110 18.68 4.59 16.67
CA ASN A 110 18.35 5.99 16.82
C ASN A 110 17.95 6.32 18.28
N GLU A 111 18.93 6.73 19.07
CA GLU A 111 18.73 7.11 20.48
C GLU A 111 17.73 8.26 20.68
N LYS A 112 17.64 9.19 19.73
CA LYS A 112 16.68 10.30 19.80
C LYS A 112 15.26 9.77 19.71
N LEU A 113 15.02 8.83 18.79
CA LEU A 113 13.73 8.19 18.58
C LEU A 113 13.30 7.37 19.80
N LYS A 114 14.19 6.52 20.34
CA LYS A 114 13.92 5.74 21.56
C LYS A 114 13.56 6.65 22.74
N LYS A 115 14.29 7.75 22.94
CA LYS A 115 13.99 8.74 24.00
C LYS A 115 12.69 9.49 23.74
N GLY A 116 12.38 9.79 22.48
CA GLY A 116 11.16 10.46 22.06
C GLY A 116 9.91 9.71 22.49
N PHE A 117 9.87 8.39 22.24
CA PHE A 117 8.73 7.53 22.54
C PHE A 117 8.68 6.97 23.96
N LYS A 118 9.78 7.01 24.72
CA LYS A 118 9.85 6.43 26.07
C LYS A 118 8.75 6.95 27.01
N THR A 119 7.95 6.06 27.59
CA THR A 119 7.03 6.41 28.69
C THR A 119 7.78 6.37 30.03
N PRO A 120 7.69 7.40 30.89
CA PRO A 120 8.33 7.35 32.21
C PRO A 120 7.62 6.33 33.13
N ALA A 121 8.38 5.63 33.98
CA ALA A 121 7.83 4.58 34.84
C ALA A 121 6.74 5.09 35.81
N ASN A 122 6.77 6.36 36.19
CA ASN A 122 5.79 7.01 37.06
C ASN A 122 4.65 7.72 36.30
N TYR A 123 4.44 7.41 35.01
CA TYR A 123 3.47 8.11 34.14
C TYR A 123 2.08 8.27 34.76
N TYR A 124 1.51 7.20 35.31
CA TYR A 124 0.17 7.22 35.90
C TYR A 124 0.08 8.03 37.21
N SER A 125 1.21 8.37 37.82
CA SER A 125 1.29 9.23 39.01
C SER A 125 1.54 10.70 38.66
N LEU A 126 1.79 11.02 37.38
CA LEU A 126 2.00 12.39 36.93
C LEU A 126 0.70 13.19 36.96
N THR A 127 0.82 14.51 37.06
CA THR A 127 -0.29 15.44 36.84
C THR A 127 -0.75 15.40 35.39
N LYS A 128 -1.99 15.81 35.11
CA LYS A 128 -2.52 15.89 33.74
C LYS A 128 -1.60 16.67 32.79
N LYS A 129 -1.10 17.83 33.23
CA LYS A 129 -0.19 18.68 32.45
C LYS A 129 1.14 17.98 32.11
N GLU A 130 1.67 17.18 33.02
CA GLU A 130 2.91 16.42 32.79
C GLU A 130 2.67 15.24 31.84
N LYS A 131 1.52 14.56 31.95
CA LYS A 131 1.10 13.53 30.99
C LYS A 131 0.94 14.10 29.57
N GLU A 132 0.29 15.26 29.44
CA GLU A 132 0.16 16.00 28.19
C GLU A 132 1.54 16.36 27.60
N ALA A 133 2.51 16.75 28.44
CA ALA A 133 3.87 17.02 27.98
C ALA A 133 4.61 15.76 27.47
N VAL A 134 4.36 14.59 28.08
CA VAL A 134 4.86 13.30 27.60
C VAL A 134 4.23 12.98 26.24
N LEU A 135 2.92 13.10 26.10
CA LEU A 135 2.21 12.85 24.83
C LEU A 135 2.66 13.81 23.73
N ALA A 136 2.82 15.11 24.02
CA ALA A 136 3.32 16.09 23.07
C ALA A 136 4.75 15.79 22.59
N ARG A 137 5.60 15.18 23.43
CA ARG A 137 6.92 14.70 23.00
C ARG A 137 6.81 13.48 22.08
N LYS A 138 5.97 12.50 22.43
CA LYS A 138 5.74 11.33 21.58
C LYS A 138 5.19 11.75 20.22
N ARG A 139 4.19 12.64 20.22
CA ARG A 139 3.58 13.18 19.00
C ARG A 139 4.60 13.89 18.10
N ARG A 140 5.46 14.77 18.64
CA ARG A 140 6.54 15.39 17.85
C ARG A 140 7.55 14.38 17.28
N THR A 141 7.73 13.25 17.96
CA THR A 141 8.60 12.17 17.48
C THR A 141 7.92 11.41 16.34
N PHE A 142 6.62 11.12 16.48
CA PHE A 142 5.77 10.57 15.42
C PHE A 142 5.76 11.48 14.17
N GLU A 143 5.49 12.77 14.34
CA GLU A 143 5.48 13.77 13.25
C GLU A 143 6.84 13.91 12.56
N SER A 144 7.94 13.57 13.23
CA SER A 144 9.27 13.59 12.60
C SER A 144 9.57 12.38 11.71
N LEU A 145 8.74 11.33 11.79
CA LEU A 145 8.88 10.11 11.01
C LEU A 145 7.88 10.02 9.86
N ILE A 146 6.70 10.63 10.03
CA ILE A 146 5.56 10.47 9.15
C ILE A 146 5.40 11.71 8.27
N ARG A 147 4.99 11.51 7.01
CA ARG A 147 4.77 12.60 6.06
C ARG A 147 3.70 13.58 6.57
N PRO A 148 3.84 14.90 6.36
CA PRO A 148 2.86 15.88 6.82
C PRO A 148 1.42 15.63 6.32
N GLU A 149 1.26 15.17 5.08
CA GLU A 149 -0.04 14.86 4.47
C GLU A 149 -0.71 13.68 5.19
N VAL A 150 0.06 12.65 5.53
CA VAL A 150 -0.39 11.50 6.32
C VAL A 150 -0.78 11.94 7.73
N VAL A 151 0.04 12.78 8.38
CA VAL A 151 -0.29 13.32 9.71
C VAL A 151 -1.61 14.09 9.69
N SER A 152 -1.81 14.95 8.68
CA SER A 152 -3.06 15.69 8.51
C SER A 152 -4.25 14.74 8.35
N HIS A 153 -4.12 13.72 7.49
CA HIS A 153 -5.14 12.69 7.28
C HIS A 153 -5.51 11.97 8.59
N ILE A 154 -4.51 11.57 9.39
CA ILE A 154 -4.73 10.88 10.67
C ILE A 154 -5.50 11.75 11.66
N ASP A 155 -5.18 13.05 11.74
CA ASP A 155 -5.82 13.97 12.67
C ASP A 155 -7.31 14.20 12.33
N GLU A 156 -7.72 14.01 11.07
CA GLU A 156 -9.13 14.10 10.67
C GLU A 156 -10.00 13.02 11.33
N TYR A 157 -9.40 11.90 11.76
CA TYR A 157 -10.11 10.80 12.40
C TYR A 157 -10.37 11.02 13.89
N ASP A 158 -9.69 11.95 14.55
CA ASP A 158 -9.86 12.22 15.99
C ASP A 158 -11.29 12.63 16.36
N LYS A 159 -12.05 13.17 15.39
CA LYS A 159 -13.47 13.50 15.58
C LYS A 159 -14.35 12.27 15.74
N PHE A 160 -13.96 11.12 15.21
CA PHE A 160 -14.69 9.86 15.32
C PHE A 160 -14.30 9.03 16.55
N LEU A 161 -13.27 9.42 17.30
CA LEU A 161 -12.86 8.74 18.54
C LEU A 161 -13.78 9.10 19.70
N VAL A 162 -15.01 8.60 19.60
CA VAL A 162 -16.05 8.74 20.61
C VAL A 162 -16.70 7.39 20.89
N ASP A 163 -17.14 7.18 22.14
CA ASP A 163 -17.92 6.01 22.54
C ASP A 163 -19.35 6.07 21.95
N GLU A 164 -20.16 5.03 22.21
CA GLU A 164 -21.56 4.96 21.76
C GLU A 164 -22.44 6.10 22.30
N LYS A 165 -22.00 6.80 23.35
CA LYS A 165 -22.69 7.94 23.97
C LYS A 165 -22.16 9.29 23.45
N GLY A 166 -21.17 9.28 22.57
CA GLY A 166 -20.52 10.48 22.03
C GLY A 166 -19.42 11.07 22.93
N ASN A 167 -19.01 10.41 24.01
CA ASN A 167 -17.90 10.87 24.85
C ASN A 167 -16.57 10.53 24.20
N LYS A 168 -15.56 11.39 24.36
CA LYS A 168 -14.20 11.09 23.91
C LYS A 168 -13.66 9.82 24.57
N ILE A 169 -12.99 9.00 23.78
CA ILE A 169 -12.38 7.74 24.23
C ILE A 169 -11.12 8.07 25.05
N ASP A 170 -10.98 7.41 26.20
CA ASP A 170 -9.81 7.38 27.07
C ASP A 170 -9.62 5.90 27.49
N SER A 171 -8.91 5.15 26.64
CA SER A 171 -8.85 3.68 26.72
C SER A 171 -7.95 3.17 27.85
N ASP A 172 -6.96 3.96 28.28
CA ASP A 172 -6.04 3.67 29.39
C ASP A 172 -6.43 4.38 30.70
N LYS A 173 -7.49 5.21 30.68
CA LYS A 173 -8.07 5.92 31.83
C LYS A 173 -7.08 6.87 32.49
N ASP A 174 -6.22 7.50 31.69
CA ASP A 174 -5.21 8.41 32.18
C ASP A 174 -5.73 9.85 32.39
N GLY A 175 -6.96 10.14 31.97
CA GLY A 175 -7.62 11.44 32.06
C GLY A 175 -7.40 12.35 30.85
N ILE A 176 -6.83 11.82 29.77
CA ILE A 176 -6.59 12.48 28.49
C ILE A 176 -7.35 11.73 27.40
N ALA A 177 -7.97 12.48 26.49
CA ALA A 177 -8.64 11.87 25.34
C ALA A 177 -7.60 11.30 24.38
N ASP A 178 -7.83 10.06 23.94
CA ASP A 178 -6.97 9.37 22.99
C ASP A 178 -7.00 10.04 21.62
N ARG A 179 -5.92 9.86 20.87
CA ARG A 179 -5.73 10.34 19.50
C ARG A 179 -5.53 9.16 18.55
N PHE A 180 -5.95 9.32 17.29
CA PHE A 180 -6.00 8.22 16.33
C PHE A 180 -4.64 7.61 16.02
N TRP A 181 -3.60 8.44 15.96
CA TRP A 181 -2.20 8.01 15.76
C TRP A 181 -1.70 7.05 16.85
N GLU A 182 -2.36 6.98 18.02
CA GLU A 182 -1.96 6.09 19.11
C GLU A 182 -2.33 4.63 18.86
N PHE A 183 -3.21 4.31 17.89
CA PHE A 183 -3.81 2.97 17.76
C PHE A 183 -3.27 2.09 16.63
N PHE A 184 -2.39 2.63 15.78
CA PHE A 184 -1.82 1.88 14.67
C PHE A 184 -0.46 2.44 14.26
N VAL A 185 0.30 1.65 13.52
CA VAL A 185 1.52 2.09 12.83
C VAL A 185 1.16 2.34 11.37
N PRO A 186 1.25 3.58 10.85
CA PRO A 186 0.98 3.86 9.43
C PRO A 186 1.84 2.99 8.52
N TYR A 187 1.28 2.55 7.40
CA TYR A 187 2.00 1.71 6.44
C TYR A 187 2.07 2.41 5.08
N TYR A 188 1.01 2.32 4.28
CA TYR A 188 0.91 2.95 2.97
C TYR A 188 -0.30 3.87 2.87
N THR A 189 -0.13 4.94 2.09
CA THR A 189 -1.22 5.79 1.61
C THR A 189 -1.49 5.55 0.15
N GLN A 190 -2.77 5.59 -0.21
CA GLN A 190 -3.22 5.40 -1.57
C GLN A 190 -4.21 6.50 -1.95
N ASP A 191 -4.19 6.93 -3.20
CA ASP A 191 -5.25 7.72 -3.79
C ASP A 191 -5.79 7.06 -5.06
N LYS A 192 -7.04 7.40 -5.43
CA LYS A 192 -7.63 6.86 -6.66
C LYS A 192 -7.16 7.62 -7.89
N VAL A 193 -6.99 6.90 -8.98
CA VAL A 193 -6.72 7.44 -10.31
C VAL A 193 -7.64 6.80 -11.33
N ILE A 194 -7.91 7.52 -12.41
CA ILE A 194 -8.46 6.93 -13.63
C ILE A 194 -7.28 6.64 -14.54
N ALA A 195 -6.89 5.38 -14.61
CA ALA A 195 -5.87 4.88 -15.52
C ALA A 195 -6.50 4.50 -16.86
N TYR A 196 -5.84 4.79 -17.97
CA TYR A 196 -6.31 4.44 -19.31
C TYR A 196 -5.16 4.01 -20.21
N THR A 197 -5.39 2.97 -21.01
CA THR A 197 -4.36 2.38 -21.88
C THR A 197 -3.99 3.33 -23.02
N VAL A 198 -2.69 3.47 -23.26
CA VAL A 198 -2.14 4.25 -24.39
C VAL A 198 -0.99 3.52 -25.10
N GLY A 199 -0.61 2.34 -24.59
CA GLY A 199 0.62 1.67 -24.97
C GLY A 199 0.56 0.83 -26.23
N ASP A 200 1.76 0.48 -26.66
CA ASP A 200 2.04 -0.41 -27.77
C ASP A 200 2.89 -1.60 -27.27
N TYR A 201 2.83 -2.72 -27.96
CA TYR A 201 3.63 -3.91 -27.71
C TYR A 201 4.26 -4.43 -29.01
N LYS A 202 5.27 -5.29 -28.89
CA LYS A 202 5.88 -5.98 -30.03
C LYS A 202 5.19 -7.32 -30.26
N ASN A 203 4.62 -7.52 -31.45
CA ASN A 203 4.03 -8.81 -31.81
C ASN A 203 5.11 -9.86 -32.19
N LYS A 204 4.67 -11.09 -32.53
CA LYS A 204 5.57 -12.19 -32.93
C LYS A 204 6.43 -11.90 -34.18
N ASN A 205 6.04 -10.91 -34.99
CA ASN A 205 6.77 -10.45 -36.16
C ASN A 205 7.67 -9.24 -35.86
N ASN A 206 7.81 -8.86 -34.59
CA ASN A 206 8.52 -7.66 -34.12
C ASN A 206 7.92 -6.34 -34.65
N GLU A 207 6.63 -6.33 -34.98
CA GLU A 207 5.88 -5.14 -35.36
C GLU A 207 5.30 -4.49 -34.10
N ILE A 208 5.30 -3.15 -34.06
CA ILE A 208 4.68 -2.37 -32.97
C ILE A 208 3.16 -2.33 -33.21
N VAL A 209 2.40 -2.85 -32.25
CA VAL A 209 0.93 -2.93 -32.28
C VAL A 209 0.36 -2.32 -31.02
N GLU A 210 -0.79 -1.66 -31.12
CA GLU A 210 -1.51 -1.11 -29.97
C GLU A 210 -1.97 -2.22 -29.02
N ILE A 211 -1.84 -2.02 -27.71
CA ILE A 211 -2.37 -2.96 -26.70
C ILE A 211 -3.88 -3.16 -26.89
N LYS A 212 -4.61 -2.09 -27.24
CA LYS A 212 -6.05 -2.11 -27.51
C LYS A 212 -6.35 -1.63 -28.95
N PRO A 213 -6.21 -2.49 -29.98
CA PRO A 213 -6.33 -2.10 -31.40
C PRO A 213 -7.68 -1.49 -31.79
N GLU A 214 -8.73 -1.77 -31.03
CA GLU A 214 -10.07 -1.21 -31.25
C GLU A 214 -10.10 0.32 -31.11
N LEU A 215 -9.19 0.93 -30.33
CA LEU A 215 -9.06 2.37 -30.20
C LEU A 215 -8.66 3.04 -31.52
N LEU A 216 -7.86 2.38 -32.36
CA LEU A 216 -7.41 2.91 -33.66
C LEU A 216 -8.57 3.10 -34.67
N LYS A 217 -9.72 2.45 -34.42
CA LYS A 217 -10.94 2.65 -35.22
C LYS A 217 -11.58 4.01 -34.95
N ASN A 218 -11.28 4.65 -33.81
CA ASN A 218 -11.72 6.01 -33.50
C ASN A 218 -10.77 7.03 -34.16
N GLU A 219 -11.33 7.95 -34.95
CA GLU A 219 -10.57 8.98 -35.66
C GLU A 219 -9.85 9.95 -34.71
N LYS A 220 -10.55 10.42 -33.67
CA LYS A 220 -9.99 11.34 -32.67
C LYS A 220 -8.78 10.73 -31.95
N TYR A 221 -8.85 9.45 -31.57
CA TYR A 221 -7.70 8.74 -30.99
C TYR A 221 -6.56 8.62 -32.00
N ARG A 222 -6.83 8.08 -33.20
CA ARG A 222 -5.83 7.84 -34.23
C ARG A 222 -5.06 9.12 -34.60
N GLU A 223 -5.75 10.24 -34.75
CA GLU A 223 -5.14 11.53 -35.09
C GLU A 223 -4.32 12.14 -33.96
N ASN A 224 -4.65 11.82 -32.71
CA ASN A 224 -3.98 12.38 -31.53
C ASN A 224 -3.06 11.38 -30.82
N LYS A 225 -2.90 10.15 -31.32
CA LYS A 225 -2.21 9.05 -30.62
C LYS A 225 -0.85 9.46 -30.04
N ALA A 226 0.02 10.04 -30.87
CA ALA A 226 1.36 10.45 -30.42
C ALA A 226 1.31 11.51 -29.30
N PHE A 227 0.33 12.43 -29.36
CA PHE A 227 0.13 13.44 -28.32
C PHE A 227 -0.48 12.83 -27.05
N ILE A 228 -1.45 11.92 -27.19
CA ILE A 228 -2.07 11.20 -26.07
C ILE A 228 -1.02 10.38 -25.34
N GLN A 229 -0.19 9.65 -26.08
CA GLN A 229 0.95 8.97 -25.52
C GLN A 229 1.82 9.99 -24.80
N GLU A 230 2.40 10.98 -25.49
CA GLU A 230 3.37 11.91 -24.90
C GLU A 230 2.88 12.76 -23.72
N LYS A 231 1.66 13.29 -23.78
CA LYS A 231 1.14 14.28 -22.83
C LYS A 231 -0.06 13.79 -22.05
N GLY A 232 -0.84 12.87 -22.59
CA GLY A 232 -2.16 12.50 -22.06
C GLY A 232 -3.31 13.22 -22.77
N ILE A 233 -4.53 12.76 -22.50
CA ILE A 233 -5.75 13.40 -22.98
C ILE A 233 -6.02 14.68 -22.21
N LYS A 234 -6.49 15.73 -22.90
CA LYS A 234 -6.94 16.96 -22.26
C LYS A 234 -8.33 16.79 -21.64
N PHE A 235 -8.44 16.92 -20.33
CA PHE A 235 -9.71 16.92 -19.61
C PHE A 235 -10.10 18.36 -19.23
N LEU A 236 -11.30 18.82 -19.59
CA LEU A 236 -11.74 20.18 -19.24
C LEU A 236 -12.48 20.25 -17.90
N ASP A 237 -13.05 19.13 -17.45
CA ASP A 237 -13.64 18.95 -16.14
C ASP A 237 -13.17 17.61 -15.59
N GLN A 238 -12.66 17.61 -14.36
CA GLN A 238 -12.06 16.46 -13.70
C GLN A 238 -13.01 15.80 -12.69
N THR A 239 -14.33 16.00 -12.81
CA THR A 239 -15.28 15.03 -12.25
C THR A 239 -15.12 13.68 -12.94
N VAL A 240 -15.41 12.59 -12.22
CA VAL A 240 -15.26 11.23 -12.79
C VAL A 240 -16.14 11.04 -14.04
N ALA A 241 -17.37 11.58 -14.05
CA ALA A 241 -18.24 11.51 -15.22
C ALA A 241 -17.71 12.24 -16.45
N GLU A 242 -17.21 13.47 -16.30
CA GLU A 242 -16.69 14.21 -17.46
C GLU A 242 -15.37 13.65 -17.96
N ILE A 243 -14.52 13.10 -17.07
CA ILE A 243 -13.35 12.30 -17.48
C ILE A 243 -13.80 11.11 -18.33
N GLY A 244 -14.75 10.30 -17.84
CA GLY A 244 -15.29 9.16 -18.55
C GLY A 244 -15.90 9.53 -19.91
N LYS A 245 -16.67 10.62 -19.97
CA LYS A 245 -17.23 11.13 -21.22
C LYS A 245 -16.15 11.56 -22.20
N THR A 246 -15.12 12.25 -21.73
CA THR A 246 -13.97 12.64 -22.55
C THR A 246 -13.28 11.39 -23.12
N LEU A 247 -13.02 10.37 -22.30
CA LEU A 247 -12.44 9.10 -22.74
C LEU A 247 -13.31 8.45 -23.83
N ARG A 248 -14.64 8.41 -23.67
CA ARG A 248 -15.53 7.87 -24.71
C ARG A 248 -15.45 8.61 -26.04
N GLU A 249 -15.20 9.92 -26.05
CA GLU A 249 -14.98 10.67 -27.30
C GLU A 249 -13.72 10.21 -28.04
N TYR A 250 -12.71 9.76 -27.29
CA TYR A 250 -11.50 9.11 -27.82
C TYR A 250 -11.69 7.60 -28.06
N GLY A 251 -12.91 7.07 -27.94
CA GLY A 251 -13.23 5.71 -28.36
C GLY A 251 -13.09 4.63 -27.29
N TYR A 252 -12.71 5.00 -26.06
CA TYR A 252 -12.68 4.09 -24.91
C TYR A 252 -14.11 3.63 -24.56
N LYS A 253 -14.29 2.32 -24.37
CA LYS A 253 -15.61 1.68 -24.21
C LYS A 253 -15.69 0.75 -23.00
N TYR A 254 -14.58 0.13 -22.63
CA TYR A 254 -14.55 -0.91 -21.61
C TYR A 254 -13.90 -0.36 -20.34
N PHE A 255 -14.72 -0.21 -19.31
CA PHE A 255 -14.31 0.36 -18.03
C PHE A 255 -14.30 -0.72 -16.98
N GLU A 256 -13.32 -0.66 -16.09
CA GLU A 256 -13.26 -1.49 -14.89
C GLU A 256 -13.26 -0.66 -13.61
N TRP A 257 -13.82 -1.28 -12.57
CA TRP A 257 -14.14 -0.65 -11.31
C TRP A 257 -13.73 -1.58 -10.17
N THR A 258 -13.18 -1.01 -9.11
CA THR A 258 -13.02 -1.75 -7.87
C THR A 258 -14.39 -2.14 -7.28
N GLU A 259 -14.50 -3.36 -6.76
CA GLU A 259 -15.67 -3.82 -6.00
C GLU A 259 -15.57 -3.45 -4.50
N ALA A 260 -14.83 -2.39 -4.18
CA ALA A 260 -14.79 -1.81 -2.83
C ALA A 260 -16.08 -0.99 -2.57
N MET A 261 -17.02 -1.59 -1.84
CA MET A 261 -18.33 -1.00 -1.55
C MET A 261 -18.24 0.44 -1.01
N ARG A 262 -17.32 0.71 -0.09
CA ARG A 262 -17.18 2.01 0.58
C ARG A 262 -16.64 3.08 -0.38
N ASP A 263 -15.68 2.74 -1.24
CA ASP A 263 -15.20 3.60 -2.33
C ASP A 263 -16.34 3.96 -3.27
N ASN A 264 -17.15 2.96 -3.64
CA ASN A 264 -18.26 3.12 -4.56
C ASN A 264 -19.36 4.04 -4.01
N LEU A 265 -19.62 4.00 -2.69
CA LEU A 265 -20.51 4.98 -2.04
C LEU A 265 -19.97 6.41 -2.14
N LEU A 266 -18.66 6.60 -1.96
CA LEU A 266 -18.02 7.90 -2.10
C LEU A 266 -18.13 8.40 -3.54
N LEU A 267 -17.90 7.55 -4.54
CA LEU A 267 -18.11 7.90 -5.95
C LEU A 267 -19.57 8.27 -6.23
N GLY A 268 -20.52 7.51 -5.70
CA GLY A 268 -21.95 7.83 -5.78
C GLY A 268 -22.35 9.11 -5.07
N SER A 269 -21.57 9.55 -4.07
CA SER A 269 -21.78 10.81 -3.37
C SER A 269 -21.42 12.04 -4.22
N GLU A 270 -20.50 11.90 -5.18
CA GLU A 270 -20.20 12.96 -6.16
C GLU A 270 -21.44 13.26 -7.01
N LYS A 271 -22.15 12.21 -7.46
CA LYS A 271 -23.36 12.32 -8.30
C LYS A 271 -24.49 13.11 -7.64
N ILE A 272 -24.58 13.06 -6.32
CA ILE A 272 -25.59 13.79 -5.53
C ILE A 272 -25.06 15.12 -4.99
N GLY A 273 -23.83 15.52 -5.35
CA GLY A 273 -23.23 16.80 -5.00
C GLY A 273 -22.68 16.89 -3.58
N ASN A 274 -22.30 15.77 -2.95
CA ASN A 274 -21.86 15.73 -1.56
C ASN A 274 -20.69 14.75 -1.31
N TYR A 275 -19.52 15.06 -1.87
CA TYR A 275 -18.31 14.24 -1.75
C TYR A 275 -17.62 14.44 -0.40
N THR A 276 -18.05 13.69 0.63
CA THR A 276 -17.56 13.87 2.03
C THR A 276 -17.09 12.59 2.71
N GLY A 277 -17.33 11.42 2.11
CA GLY A 277 -17.06 10.11 2.74
C GLY A 277 -17.92 9.77 3.95
N ILE A 278 -18.84 10.67 4.34
CA ILE A 278 -19.77 10.47 5.45
C ILE A 278 -21.04 9.77 4.96
N VAL A 279 -21.31 8.61 5.55
CA VAL A 279 -22.49 7.80 5.26
C VAL A 279 -23.38 7.77 6.50
N THR A 280 -24.68 8.02 6.31
CA THR A 280 -25.71 8.05 7.35
C THR A 280 -26.91 7.20 6.93
N LYS A 281 -27.81 6.92 7.88
CA LYS A 281 -29.08 6.22 7.60
C LYS A 281 -29.96 6.94 6.57
N ASP A 282 -29.81 8.25 6.45
CA ASP A 282 -30.63 9.08 5.56
C ASP A 282 -30.06 9.16 4.14
N ASN A 283 -28.73 9.04 3.97
CA ASN A 283 -28.09 9.27 2.68
C ASN A 283 -27.57 8.00 1.98
N TYR A 284 -27.38 6.88 2.68
CA TYR A 284 -26.66 5.72 2.12
C TYR A 284 -27.34 5.14 0.86
N LYS A 285 -28.68 5.08 0.84
CA LYS A 285 -29.43 4.61 -0.34
C LYS A 285 -29.22 5.53 -1.54
N GLN A 286 -29.24 6.85 -1.30
CA GLN A 286 -29.03 7.84 -2.35
C GLN A 286 -27.61 7.75 -2.91
N GLN A 287 -26.61 7.49 -2.07
CA GLN A 287 -25.23 7.29 -2.52
C GLN A 287 -25.09 6.01 -3.36
N ILE A 288 -25.71 4.90 -2.95
CA ILE A 288 -25.69 3.64 -3.71
C ILE A 288 -26.42 3.76 -5.04
N ASP A 289 -27.63 4.34 -5.04
CA ASP A 289 -28.39 4.60 -6.27
C ASP A 289 -27.65 5.61 -7.16
N GLY A 290 -27.01 6.60 -6.53
CA GLY A 290 -26.11 7.57 -7.13
C GLY A 290 -24.99 6.86 -7.89
N PHE A 291 -24.24 5.98 -7.23
CA PHE A 291 -23.17 5.19 -7.85
C PHE A 291 -23.64 4.40 -9.07
N VAL A 292 -24.71 3.62 -8.94
CA VAL A 292 -25.28 2.83 -10.06
C VAL A 292 -25.65 3.72 -11.23
N SER A 293 -26.28 4.88 -10.96
CA SER A 293 -26.61 5.85 -12.00
C SER A 293 -25.38 6.53 -12.59
N TYR A 294 -24.35 6.76 -11.78
CA TYR A 294 -23.15 7.48 -12.17
C TYR A 294 -22.30 6.65 -13.11
N ILE A 295 -22.20 5.33 -12.89
CA ILE A 295 -21.57 4.42 -13.86
C ILE A 295 -22.22 4.57 -15.24
N LYS A 296 -23.54 4.72 -15.31
CA LYS A 296 -24.24 4.95 -16.58
C LYS A 296 -23.85 6.28 -17.23
N ASP A 297 -23.66 7.34 -16.45
CA ASP A 297 -23.18 8.61 -16.99
C ASP A 297 -21.72 8.54 -17.47
N ILE A 298 -20.89 7.76 -16.76
CA ILE A 298 -19.46 7.56 -17.03
C ILE A 298 -19.19 6.63 -18.22
N THR A 299 -20.02 5.61 -18.46
CA THR A 299 -19.77 4.62 -19.52
C THR A 299 -20.81 4.67 -20.65
N ASN A 300 -21.91 5.40 -20.46
CA ASN A 300 -23.10 5.37 -21.32
C ASN A 300 -23.70 3.95 -21.47
N LYS A 301 -23.45 3.08 -20.48
CA LYS A 301 -23.95 1.71 -20.39
C LYS A 301 -24.59 1.51 -19.04
N ASN A 302 -25.65 0.69 -18.99
CA ASN A 302 -26.24 0.36 -17.69
C ASN A 302 -25.19 -0.36 -16.84
N PHE A 303 -25.20 -0.10 -15.52
CA PHE A 303 -24.31 -0.72 -14.54
C PHE A 303 -24.15 -2.24 -14.77
N ALA A 304 -25.27 -2.95 -14.89
CA ALA A 304 -25.31 -4.40 -15.08
C ALA A 304 -24.83 -4.91 -16.45
N ASP A 305 -24.44 -4.05 -17.39
CA ASP A 305 -23.86 -4.47 -18.67
C ASP A 305 -22.37 -4.86 -18.49
N LEU A 306 -22.14 -6.07 -17.97
CA LEU A 306 -20.81 -6.61 -17.67
C LEU A 306 -19.90 -6.78 -18.91
N ARG A 307 -20.42 -6.52 -20.11
CA ARG A 307 -19.60 -6.48 -21.33
C ARG A 307 -18.80 -5.19 -21.44
N PHE A 308 -19.21 -4.14 -20.74
CA PHE A 308 -18.60 -2.80 -20.77
C PHE A 308 -18.17 -2.33 -19.39
N ASN A 309 -18.78 -2.82 -18.31
CA ASN A 309 -18.41 -2.51 -16.94
C ASN A 309 -17.88 -3.77 -16.24
N TYR A 310 -16.59 -3.80 -15.97
CA TYR A 310 -15.89 -4.89 -15.30
C TYR A 310 -15.74 -4.52 -13.82
N TYR A 311 -15.88 -5.50 -12.93
CA TYR A 311 -15.80 -5.30 -11.49
C TYR A 311 -14.86 -6.35 -10.90
N SER A 312 -13.87 -5.91 -10.11
CA SER A 312 -12.97 -6.81 -9.38
C SER A 312 -12.67 -6.27 -7.98
N SER A 313 -12.54 -7.16 -7.01
CA SER A 313 -12.06 -6.83 -5.66
C SER A 313 -10.54 -6.86 -5.54
N SER A 314 -9.83 -7.46 -6.50
CA SER A 314 -8.37 -7.60 -6.47
C SER A 314 -7.70 -6.47 -7.27
N GLY A 315 -6.74 -5.79 -6.65
CA GLY A 315 -5.90 -4.78 -7.31
C GLY A 315 -5.09 -5.38 -8.46
N LEU A 316 -4.50 -6.55 -8.24
CA LEU A 316 -3.75 -7.30 -9.25
C LEU A 316 -4.60 -7.63 -10.49
N ASP A 317 -5.85 -8.06 -10.28
CA ASP A 317 -6.77 -8.34 -11.38
C ASP A 317 -7.09 -7.06 -12.17
N LEU A 318 -7.28 -5.93 -11.49
CA LEU A 318 -7.55 -4.63 -12.14
C LEU A 318 -6.33 -4.18 -12.95
N THR A 319 -5.12 -4.26 -12.41
CA THR A 319 -3.88 -3.94 -13.14
C THR A 319 -3.72 -4.83 -14.37
N THR A 320 -3.82 -6.15 -14.18
CA THR A 320 -3.65 -7.15 -15.25
C THR A 320 -4.64 -6.94 -16.37
N ASN A 321 -5.92 -6.71 -16.06
CA ASN A 321 -6.95 -6.49 -17.08
C ASN A 321 -6.71 -5.26 -17.96
N LEU A 322 -6.14 -4.21 -17.38
CA LEU A 322 -5.85 -2.98 -18.09
C LEU A 322 -4.74 -3.20 -19.12
N ILE A 323 -3.69 -3.95 -18.77
CA ILE A 323 -2.46 -4.06 -19.58
C ILE A 323 -2.39 -5.32 -20.45
N ASP A 324 -3.20 -6.35 -20.17
CA ASP A 324 -3.27 -7.60 -20.96
C ASP A 324 -4.02 -7.39 -22.29
N ILE A 325 -3.42 -7.83 -23.39
CA ILE A 325 -3.97 -7.75 -24.76
C ILE A 325 -5.20 -8.64 -24.97
N GLU A 326 -5.37 -9.69 -24.18
CA GLU A 326 -6.52 -10.61 -24.27
C GLU A 326 -7.74 -10.10 -23.50
N LYS A 327 -7.54 -9.12 -22.62
CA LYS A 327 -8.58 -8.53 -21.77
C LYS A 327 -9.15 -7.29 -22.41
N LYS A 328 -10.45 -7.06 -22.17
CA LYS A 328 -11.18 -5.95 -22.78
C LYS A 328 -11.03 -4.60 -22.07
N PRO A 329 -10.90 -4.50 -20.73
CA PRO A 329 -10.78 -3.20 -20.07
C PRO A 329 -9.71 -2.31 -20.69
N GLU A 330 -10.05 -1.04 -20.91
CA GLU A 330 -9.19 0.00 -21.49
C GLU A 330 -9.01 1.17 -20.51
N VAL A 331 -9.88 1.25 -19.50
CA VAL A 331 -9.91 2.30 -18.48
C VAL A 331 -10.20 1.64 -17.13
N GLY A 332 -9.41 1.95 -16.11
CA GLY A 332 -9.62 1.48 -14.75
C GLY A 332 -9.71 2.61 -13.73
N PHE A 333 -10.65 2.50 -12.80
CA PHE A 333 -10.67 3.32 -11.58
C PHE A 333 -9.99 2.55 -10.44
N ILE A 334 -8.68 2.74 -10.32
CA ILE A 334 -7.75 1.93 -9.53
C ILE A 334 -6.97 2.79 -8.53
N TYR A 335 -6.23 2.16 -7.62
CA TYR A 335 -5.31 2.90 -6.75
C TYR A 335 -4.04 3.29 -7.49
N ASN A 336 -3.39 4.36 -7.04
CA ASN A 336 -2.20 4.88 -7.70
C ASN A 336 -1.04 3.88 -7.72
N GLY A 337 -0.88 3.03 -6.71
CA GLY A 337 0.15 2.00 -6.76
C GLY A 337 -0.14 0.87 -7.77
N ASP A 338 -1.40 0.47 -7.93
CA ASP A 338 -1.83 -0.44 -9.01
C ASP A 338 -1.53 0.18 -10.40
N ALA A 339 -1.72 1.49 -10.52
CA ALA A 339 -1.36 2.22 -11.74
C ALA A 339 0.16 2.33 -11.93
N LEU A 340 0.95 2.36 -10.86
CA LEU A 340 2.41 2.39 -10.94
C LEU A 340 2.94 1.07 -11.49
N ASP A 341 2.42 -0.05 -10.98
CA ASP A 341 2.65 -1.40 -11.48
C ASP A 341 2.24 -1.53 -12.96
N ALA A 342 1.04 -1.06 -13.32
CA ALA A 342 0.59 -1.01 -14.72
C ALA A 342 1.49 -0.16 -15.64
N HIS A 343 2.20 0.84 -15.09
CA HIS A 343 3.09 1.72 -15.84
C HIS A 343 4.48 1.09 -16.06
N TYR A 344 4.98 0.33 -15.08
CA TYR A 344 6.20 -0.47 -15.14
C TYR A 344 5.92 -1.94 -15.47
N SER A 345 5.04 -2.16 -16.43
CA SER A 345 4.43 -3.44 -16.77
C SER A 345 5.34 -4.54 -17.36
N LYS A 346 6.65 -4.32 -17.56
CA LYS A 346 7.54 -5.31 -18.19
C LYS A 346 7.68 -6.57 -17.34
N ASP A 347 7.65 -6.45 -16.02
CA ASP A 347 7.67 -7.55 -15.05
C ASP A 347 6.41 -8.43 -15.10
N ASN A 348 5.27 -7.82 -15.43
CA ASN A 348 4.00 -8.49 -15.64
C ASN A 348 3.96 -9.19 -17.01
N PHE A 349 4.47 -8.52 -18.05
CA PHE A 349 4.51 -9.04 -19.41
C PHE A 349 5.75 -8.54 -20.19
N ASP A 350 6.71 -9.42 -20.45
CA ASP A 350 7.99 -9.11 -21.14
C ASP A 350 7.86 -8.39 -22.50
N TRP A 351 6.70 -8.49 -23.17
CA TRP A 351 6.44 -7.84 -24.46
C TRP A 351 5.95 -6.39 -24.35
N LEU A 352 5.65 -5.92 -23.14
CA LEU A 352 5.32 -4.54 -22.86
C LEU A 352 6.60 -3.72 -22.67
N LYS A 353 6.44 -2.39 -22.79
CA LYS A 353 7.53 -1.45 -22.53
C LYS A 353 7.14 -0.54 -21.39
N ASP A 354 7.98 -0.53 -20.37
CA ASP A 354 7.84 0.36 -19.23
C ASP A 354 7.75 1.82 -19.67
N GLY A 355 6.98 2.59 -18.91
CA GLY A 355 6.84 4.01 -19.15
C GLY A 355 5.80 4.40 -20.19
N LYS A 356 5.16 3.43 -20.85
CA LYS A 356 4.36 3.68 -22.06
C LYS A 356 3.00 2.99 -22.09
N THR A 357 2.67 2.16 -21.11
CA THR A 357 1.50 1.29 -21.15
C THR A 357 0.20 2.04 -20.88
N ILE A 358 0.20 2.88 -19.84
CA ILE A 358 -0.97 3.63 -19.40
C ILE A 358 -0.65 5.12 -19.22
N ASN A 359 -1.69 5.93 -19.21
CA ASN A 359 -1.68 7.26 -18.60
C ASN A 359 -2.75 7.31 -17.49
N ILE A 360 -2.74 8.37 -16.68
CA ILE A 360 -3.61 8.55 -15.51
C ILE A 360 -4.17 9.96 -15.51
N ILE A 361 -5.28 10.14 -14.79
CA ILE A 361 -5.80 11.45 -14.36
C ILE A 361 -6.44 11.26 -12.98
N ARG A 362 -6.17 12.17 -12.04
CA ARG A 362 -6.78 12.19 -10.71
C ARG A 362 -8.11 12.95 -10.78
N PRO A 363 -9.23 12.39 -10.32
CA PRO A 363 -10.45 13.17 -10.19
C PRO A 363 -10.24 14.37 -9.27
N LYS A 364 -10.90 15.50 -9.53
CA LYS A 364 -10.79 16.71 -8.67
C LYS A 364 -11.35 16.49 -7.27
N ASN A 365 -12.32 15.58 -7.12
CA ASN A 365 -12.78 15.10 -5.83
C ASN A 365 -12.26 13.67 -5.70
N ASN A 366 -11.25 13.46 -4.87
CA ASN A 366 -10.50 12.20 -4.85
C ASN A 366 -10.59 11.48 -3.50
N LEU A 367 -10.52 10.16 -3.53
CA LEU A 367 -10.41 9.32 -2.33
C LEU A 367 -8.94 9.20 -1.96
N THR A 368 -8.64 9.35 -0.67
CA THR A 368 -7.38 8.92 -0.07
C THR A 368 -7.66 7.90 1.03
N LEU A 369 -6.85 6.84 1.08
CA LEU A 369 -6.87 5.85 2.14
C LEU A 369 -5.51 5.78 2.82
N LEU A 370 -5.55 5.41 4.10
CA LEU A 370 -4.37 5.10 4.88
C LEU A 370 -4.55 3.73 5.52
N ASP A 371 -3.63 2.82 5.22
CA ASP A 371 -3.56 1.52 5.87
C ASP A 371 -2.51 1.52 6.97
N GLY A 372 -2.70 0.65 7.95
CA GLY A 372 -1.76 0.54 9.05
C GLY A 372 -1.90 -0.71 9.91
N TRP A 373 -0.80 -1.04 10.57
CA TRP A 373 -0.70 -2.20 11.43
C TRP A 373 -1.36 -1.94 12.78
N ILE A 374 -2.29 -2.82 13.15
CA ILE A 374 -3.02 -2.80 14.41
C ILE A 374 -2.75 -4.05 15.25
N LEU A 375 -3.03 -3.93 16.53
CA LEU A 375 -2.87 -5.00 17.51
C LEU A 375 -4.15 -5.13 18.34
N LEU A 376 -4.69 -6.35 18.42
CA LEU A 376 -5.86 -6.67 19.23
C LEU A 376 -5.57 -6.38 20.71
N LYS A 377 -6.59 -5.96 21.45
CA LYS A 377 -6.55 -5.82 22.90
C LYS A 377 -6.52 -7.18 23.59
N ASP A 378 -6.11 -7.21 24.86
CA ASP A 378 -6.12 -8.39 25.73
C ASP A 378 -5.20 -9.54 25.28
N ILE A 379 -4.13 -9.23 24.54
CA ILE A 379 -3.04 -10.15 24.23
C ILE A 379 -2.02 -10.17 25.37
N SER A 380 -1.38 -11.32 25.62
CA SER A 380 -0.29 -11.42 26.61
C SER A 380 0.91 -10.55 26.24
N SER A 381 1.58 -9.98 27.24
CA SER A 381 2.77 -9.13 27.04
C SER A 381 3.84 -9.79 26.19
N ASP A 382 4.07 -11.10 26.38
CA ASP A 382 5.11 -11.83 25.65
C ASP A 382 4.80 -11.90 24.15
N VAL A 383 3.53 -12.07 23.78
CA VAL A 383 3.12 -12.08 22.36
C VAL A 383 3.17 -10.67 21.78
N VAL A 384 2.82 -9.65 22.57
CA VAL A 384 2.94 -8.24 22.15
C VAL A 384 4.41 -7.87 21.90
N ASP A 385 5.33 -8.27 22.77
CA ASP A 385 6.75 -7.98 22.61
C ASP A 385 7.36 -8.71 21.41
N LYS A 386 6.93 -9.95 21.16
CA LYS A 386 7.26 -10.67 19.92
C LYS A 386 6.72 -9.95 18.70
N PHE A 387 5.45 -9.56 18.72
CA PHE A 387 4.82 -8.85 17.61
C PHE A 387 5.59 -7.58 17.25
N TYR A 388 5.96 -6.75 18.23
CA TYR A 388 6.77 -5.56 17.96
C TYR A 388 8.14 -5.86 17.36
N ASN A 389 8.82 -6.90 17.85
CA ASN A 389 10.10 -7.31 17.29
C ASN A 389 9.98 -7.80 15.85
N SER A 390 9.04 -8.72 15.58
CA SER A 390 8.83 -9.26 14.24
C SER A 390 8.36 -8.16 13.29
N LEU A 391 7.45 -7.28 13.72
CA LEU A 391 6.97 -6.15 12.92
C LEU A 391 8.09 -5.15 12.59
N TYR A 392 8.96 -4.84 13.55
CA TYR A 392 10.14 -4.03 13.26
C TYR A 392 11.05 -4.71 12.24
N ASN A 393 11.42 -5.98 12.45
CA ASN A 393 12.36 -6.67 11.58
C ASN A 393 11.82 -6.97 10.17
N SER A 394 10.50 -7.09 10.01
CA SER A 394 9.86 -7.45 8.73
C SER A 394 9.33 -6.25 7.95
N VAL A 395 9.02 -5.13 8.61
CA VAL A 395 8.35 -3.99 8.00
C VAL A 395 9.10 -2.68 8.22
N TYR A 396 9.40 -2.33 9.47
CA TYR A 396 9.79 -0.96 9.82
C TYR A 396 11.29 -0.76 10.06
N LYS A 397 12.11 -1.80 9.99
CA LYS A 397 13.56 -1.68 10.08
C LYS A 397 14.05 -0.89 8.87
N GLY A 398 14.69 0.24 9.14
CA GLY A 398 15.06 1.23 8.12
C GLY A 398 14.36 2.57 8.34
N GLU A 399 13.14 2.57 8.88
CA GLU A 399 12.39 3.82 9.12
C GLU A 399 12.97 4.70 10.22
N ASP A 400 13.83 4.13 11.06
CA ASP A 400 14.56 4.85 12.10
C ASP A 400 15.90 5.44 11.61
N LEU A 401 16.30 5.13 10.37
CA LEU A 401 17.54 5.54 9.74
C LEU A 401 17.37 6.87 8.98
N SER A 402 18.46 7.61 8.79
CA SER A 402 18.48 8.69 7.81
C SER A 402 18.54 8.15 6.38
N GLU A 403 18.20 8.98 5.39
CA GLU A 403 18.29 8.63 3.96
C GLU A 403 19.70 8.17 3.58
N ASP A 404 20.75 8.81 4.11
CA ASP A 404 22.15 8.42 3.88
C ASP A 404 22.51 7.04 4.46
N GLN A 405 21.95 6.70 5.62
CA GLN A 405 22.14 5.39 6.22
C GLN A 405 21.40 4.31 5.44
N MET A 406 20.15 4.57 5.03
CA MET A 406 19.39 3.64 4.17
C MET A 406 20.11 3.42 2.84
N PHE A 407 20.54 4.51 2.20
CA PHE A 407 21.33 4.45 0.96
C PHE A 407 22.56 3.57 1.12
N LYS A 408 23.40 3.81 2.13
CA LYS A 408 24.60 2.99 2.37
C LYS A 408 24.29 1.52 2.64
N MET A 409 23.18 1.22 3.30
CA MET A 409 22.76 -0.15 3.56
C MET A 409 22.19 -0.84 2.32
N ALA A 410 21.54 -0.10 1.43
CA ALA A 410 21.00 -0.61 0.17
C ALA A 410 22.06 -0.81 -0.92
N LEU A 411 23.23 -0.17 -0.82
CA LEU A 411 24.28 -0.33 -1.84
C LEU A 411 24.80 -1.76 -1.89
N GLU A 412 24.76 -2.36 -3.07
CA GLU A 412 25.39 -3.65 -3.36
C GLU A 412 26.42 -3.51 -4.47
N LYS A 413 27.52 -4.24 -4.31
CA LYS A 413 28.61 -4.24 -5.28
C LYS A 413 28.31 -5.25 -6.37
N ALA A 414 28.42 -4.83 -7.63
CA ALA A 414 28.32 -5.73 -8.77
C ALA A 414 29.56 -5.66 -9.66
N ARG A 415 29.84 -6.77 -10.33
CA ARG A 415 30.80 -6.85 -11.43
C ARG A 415 30.02 -6.82 -12.73
N TYR A 416 30.53 -6.11 -13.71
CA TYR A 416 29.89 -5.96 -15.01
C TYR A 416 30.93 -5.86 -16.11
N LYS A 417 30.51 -6.18 -17.33
CA LYS A 417 31.31 -5.99 -18.52
C LYS A 417 30.99 -4.61 -19.10
N ASP A 418 32.00 -3.75 -19.22
CA ASP A 418 31.82 -2.42 -19.77
C ASP A 418 31.44 -2.50 -21.26
N PRO A 419 30.36 -1.84 -21.69
CA PRO A 419 29.88 -1.95 -23.07
C PRO A 419 30.78 -1.25 -24.09
N GLU A 420 31.65 -0.32 -23.68
CA GLU A 420 32.54 0.43 -24.57
C GLU A 420 33.87 -0.27 -24.81
N ASP A 421 34.48 -0.84 -23.77
CA ASP A 421 35.85 -1.38 -23.82
C ASP A 421 35.98 -2.88 -23.53
N ASP A 422 34.86 -3.57 -23.25
CA ASP A 422 34.77 -5.00 -22.97
C ASP A 422 35.52 -5.42 -21.67
N GLN A 423 35.99 -4.46 -20.87
CA GLN A 423 36.70 -4.74 -19.62
C GLN A 423 35.72 -5.04 -18.49
N ILE A 424 36.14 -5.94 -17.60
CA ILE A 424 35.37 -6.20 -16.38
C ILE A 424 35.64 -5.09 -15.38
N LYS A 425 34.58 -4.34 -15.05
CA LYS A 425 34.60 -3.26 -14.05
C LYS A 425 33.75 -3.66 -12.85
N SER A 426 33.72 -2.80 -11.85
CA SER A 426 32.84 -2.98 -10.69
C SER A 426 32.24 -1.65 -10.28
N GLY A 427 30.95 -1.67 -9.98
CA GLY A 427 30.17 -0.52 -9.58
C GLY A 427 29.25 -0.88 -8.44
N TYR A 428 28.44 0.10 -8.03
CA TYR A 428 27.38 -0.11 -7.05
C TYR A 428 26.02 0.05 -7.70
N TYR A 429 25.06 -0.75 -7.27
CA TYR A 429 23.64 -0.59 -7.55
C TYR A 429 22.86 -0.58 -6.22
N LEU A 430 21.57 -0.29 -6.28
CA LEU A 430 20.69 -0.34 -5.12
C LEU A 430 19.97 -1.68 -5.07
N ASP A 431 20.23 -2.43 -4.01
CA ASP A 431 19.51 -3.64 -3.66
C ASP A 431 18.47 -3.30 -2.58
N TYR A 432 17.21 -3.22 -2.99
CA TYR A 432 16.10 -2.88 -2.10
C TYR A 432 15.78 -4.02 -1.12
N GLU A 433 16.20 -5.27 -1.35
CA GLU A 433 15.93 -6.40 -0.45
C GLU A 433 16.71 -6.32 0.87
N LYS A 434 17.79 -5.53 0.92
CA LYS A 434 18.64 -5.38 2.11
C LYS A 434 17.97 -4.72 3.30
N LEU A 435 16.90 -3.97 3.04
CA LEU A 435 16.15 -3.27 4.07
C LEU A 435 14.66 -3.60 3.93
N PRO A 436 14.00 -4.10 4.99
CA PRO A 436 12.61 -4.52 4.91
C PRO A 436 11.64 -3.42 4.44
N ASN A 437 11.82 -2.18 4.89
CA ASN A 437 10.98 -1.05 4.43
C ASN A 437 11.14 -0.77 2.93
N LEU A 438 12.33 -1.01 2.37
CA LEU A 438 12.58 -0.84 0.94
C LEU A 438 12.03 -2.02 0.15
N ALA A 439 12.32 -3.24 0.56
CA ALA A 439 11.82 -4.48 -0.05
C ALA A 439 10.29 -4.50 -0.14
N ASN A 440 9.61 -4.04 0.92
CA ASN A 440 8.16 -3.97 0.94
C ASN A 440 7.61 -2.95 -0.07
N PHE A 441 8.24 -1.79 -0.23
CA PHE A 441 7.79 -0.83 -1.23
C PHE A 441 7.99 -1.37 -2.64
N ASP A 442 9.17 -1.93 -2.93
CA ASP A 442 9.50 -2.49 -4.25
C ASP A 442 8.50 -3.57 -4.67
N PHE A 443 7.99 -4.33 -3.70
CA PHE A 443 6.95 -5.34 -3.93
C PHE A 443 5.52 -4.76 -4.06
N ILE A 444 5.17 -3.72 -3.30
CA ILE A 444 3.78 -3.24 -3.15
C ILE A 444 3.47 -2.04 -4.05
N ASN A 445 4.46 -1.20 -4.35
CA ASN A 445 4.35 0.02 -5.17
C ASN A 445 3.43 1.13 -4.61
N TYR A 446 2.94 1.00 -3.38
CA TYR A 446 2.06 1.99 -2.76
C TYR A 446 2.87 3.07 -2.04
N THR A 447 2.36 4.30 -1.94
CA THR A 447 3.17 5.41 -1.42
C THR A 447 3.46 5.23 0.09
N PRO A 448 4.73 5.20 0.52
CA PRO A 448 5.09 5.06 1.93
C PRO A 448 4.50 6.18 2.81
N SER A 449 4.06 5.83 4.01
CA SER A 449 3.60 6.80 5.01
C SER A 449 4.76 7.54 5.70
N PHE A 450 5.91 6.89 5.79
CA PHE A 450 7.10 7.43 6.45
C PHE A 450 7.90 8.34 5.51
N THR A 451 8.37 9.46 6.04
CA THR A 451 9.04 10.53 5.28
C THR A 451 10.33 10.05 4.63
N ASN A 452 11.17 9.32 5.36
CA ASN A 452 12.49 8.95 4.87
C ASN A 452 12.41 7.92 3.74
N THR A 453 11.61 6.85 3.90
CA THR A 453 11.36 5.89 2.81
C THR A 453 10.72 6.58 1.61
N PHE A 454 9.80 7.51 1.85
CA PHE A 454 9.16 8.26 0.78
C PHE A 454 10.16 9.08 -0.04
N GLU A 455 11.01 9.88 0.61
CA GLU A 455 12.01 10.71 -0.08
C GLU A 455 13.14 9.87 -0.68
N PHE A 456 13.46 8.73 -0.07
CA PHE A 456 14.41 7.77 -0.63
C PHE A 456 13.96 7.28 -2.02
N PHE A 457 12.77 6.69 -2.13
CA PHE A 457 12.26 6.19 -3.43
C PHE A 457 11.99 7.30 -4.43
N LYS A 458 11.48 8.45 -3.97
CA LYS A 458 11.31 9.64 -4.81
C LYS A 458 12.60 10.05 -5.52
N LYS A 459 13.76 9.85 -4.87
CA LYS A 459 15.07 10.18 -5.44
C LYS A 459 15.70 9.01 -6.21
N THR A 460 15.50 7.77 -5.78
CA THR A 460 16.26 6.62 -6.31
C THR A 460 15.50 5.79 -7.33
N TYR A 461 14.21 5.54 -7.11
CA TYR A 461 13.41 4.62 -7.94
C TYR A 461 13.14 5.19 -9.34
N PHE A 462 12.96 6.51 -9.41
CA PHE A 462 12.67 7.23 -10.65
C PHE A 462 13.92 7.93 -11.21
N ASN A 463 15.11 7.41 -10.90
CA ASN A 463 16.36 8.03 -11.30
C ASN A 463 16.82 7.54 -12.68
N ASP A 464 16.83 8.42 -13.67
CA ASP A 464 17.33 8.14 -15.02
C ASP A 464 18.85 8.25 -15.13
N ASN A 465 19.50 8.90 -14.16
CA ASN A 465 20.95 9.06 -14.16
C ASN A 465 21.63 7.84 -13.54
N VAL A 466 21.43 6.71 -14.20
CA VAL A 466 22.02 5.39 -13.91
C VAL A 466 22.72 4.84 -15.16
N GLU A 467 23.38 3.70 -15.04
CA GLU A 467 23.90 2.95 -16.18
C GLU A 467 23.50 1.50 -16.09
N THR A 468 22.60 1.08 -16.99
CA THR A 468 22.13 -0.30 -17.10
C THR A 468 23.22 -1.16 -17.74
N VAL A 469 23.64 -2.20 -17.03
CA VAL A 469 24.68 -3.15 -17.47
C VAL A 469 24.27 -4.58 -17.17
N ASN A 470 24.83 -5.55 -17.90
CA ASN A 470 24.68 -6.97 -17.56
C ASN A 470 25.58 -7.34 -16.38
N ALA A 471 24.99 -7.90 -15.32
CA ALA A 471 25.72 -8.39 -14.17
C ALA A 471 26.53 -9.66 -14.51
N LEU A 472 27.68 -9.80 -13.85
CA LEU A 472 28.56 -10.97 -13.94
C LEU A 472 28.54 -11.75 -12.62
N ASP A 473 28.57 -13.08 -12.72
CA ASP A 473 28.78 -13.97 -11.60
C ASP A 473 30.26 -13.97 -11.11
N ASP A 474 30.54 -14.74 -10.06
CA ASP A 474 31.89 -14.91 -9.51
C ASP A 474 32.91 -15.47 -10.52
N ASN A 475 32.44 -16.15 -11.56
CA ASN A 475 33.24 -16.74 -12.64
C ASN A 475 33.37 -15.83 -13.87
N ASN A 476 32.85 -14.60 -13.82
CA ASN A 476 32.78 -13.64 -14.92
C ASN A 476 31.85 -14.08 -16.06
N VAL A 477 30.83 -14.86 -15.75
CA VAL A 477 29.78 -15.26 -16.68
C VAL A 477 28.61 -14.32 -16.51
N GLU A 478 28.06 -13.81 -17.62
CA GLU A 478 26.84 -12.99 -17.59
C GLU A 478 25.71 -13.79 -16.95
N THR A 479 25.07 -13.22 -15.92
CA THR A 479 23.93 -13.86 -15.25
C THR A 479 22.66 -13.76 -16.10
N GLY A 480 22.61 -12.76 -16.98
CA GLY A 480 21.41 -12.36 -17.72
C GLY A 480 20.61 -11.27 -17.00
N ASP A 481 21.03 -10.87 -15.80
CA ASP A 481 20.37 -9.81 -15.03
C ASP A 481 20.90 -8.44 -15.46
N GLU A 482 19.98 -7.54 -15.81
CA GLU A 482 20.26 -6.12 -16.01
C GLU A 482 20.27 -5.43 -14.64
N ILE A 483 21.32 -4.66 -14.35
CA ILE A 483 21.42 -3.86 -13.12
C ILE A 483 21.70 -2.40 -13.46
N ASP A 484 21.10 -1.50 -12.68
CA ASP A 484 21.28 -0.06 -12.84
C ASP A 484 22.37 0.45 -11.88
N LEU A 485 23.55 0.70 -12.43
CA LEU A 485 24.66 1.26 -11.67
C LEU A 485 24.39 2.72 -11.32
N ILE A 486 24.58 3.06 -10.05
CA ILE A 486 24.41 4.42 -9.59
C ILE A 486 25.58 5.33 -10.00
N LYS A 487 25.26 6.61 -10.24
CA LYS A 487 26.20 7.67 -10.58
C LYS A 487 26.29 8.72 -9.49
N ASP A 488 27.49 9.17 -9.17
CA ASP A 488 27.70 10.42 -8.44
C ASP A 488 27.75 11.60 -9.42
N LYS A 489 28.01 12.81 -8.89
CA LYS A 489 28.16 14.03 -9.72
C LYS A 489 29.37 14.00 -10.65
N ASN A 490 30.27 13.03 -10.53
CA ASN A 490 31.50 12.88 -11.29
C ASN A 490 31.49 11.66 -12.25
N GLY A 491 30.49 10.78 -12.18
CA GLY A 491 30.34 9.62 -13.05
C GLY A 491 29.88 8.35 -12.32
N ILE A 492 30.18 7.17 -12.87
CA ILE A 492 29.86 5.89 -12.21
C ILE A 492 30.62 5.77 -10.89
N VAL A 493 29.93 5.31 -9.85
CA VAL A 493 30.57 5.08 -8.54
C VAL A 493 31.38 3.78 -8.59
N ALA A 494 32.71 3.91 -8.69
CA ALA A 494 33.62 2.77 -8.78
C ALA A 494 33.70 1.98 -7.46
N ALA A 495 33.67 0.65 -7.54
CA ALA A 495 33.71 -0.24 -6.37
C ALA A 495 35.12 -0.58 -5.87
N ASN A 496 36.10 0.30 -6.12
CA ASN A 496 37.50 0.12 -5.72
C ASN A 496 37.71 0.35 -4.21
N GLU A 497 36.73 0.93 -3.53
CA GLU A 497 36.71 1.15 -2.09
C GLU A 497 35.88 0.07 -1.38
N THR A 498 36.28 -0.33 -0.17
CA THR A 498 35.54 -1.28 0.68
C THR A 498 34.19 -0.72 1.14
N THR A 499 33.99 0.60 1.06
CA THR A 499 32.71 1.25 1.33
C THR A 499 32.60 2.45 0.39
N PRO A 500 31.48 2.62 -0.34
CA PRO A 500 31.28 3.79 -1.18
C PRO A 500 31.36 5.07 -0.34
N THR A 501 32.22 6.02 -0.75
CA THR A 501 32.36 7.34 -0.10
C THR A 501 31.24 8.32 -0.46
N ILE A 502 30.36 7.96 -1.41
CA ILE A 502 29.21 8.76 -1.83
C ILE A 502 28.15 8.83 -0.73
N THR A 503 27.60 10.03 -0.52
CA THR A 503 26.40 10.24 0.31
C THR A 503 25.13 10.27 -0.52
N PHE A 504 23.98 10.03 0.12
CA PHE A 504 22.69 10.13 -0.56
C PHE A 504 22.48 11.50 -1.24
N GLU A 505 23.00 12.59 -0.67
CA GLU A 505 22.95 13.93 -1.28
C GLU A 505 23.83 14.07 -2.53
N GLN A 506 24.96 13.35 -2.56
CA GLN A 506 25.91 13.36 -3.68
C GLN A 506 25.48 12.46 -4.85
N LEU A 507 24.52 11.55 -4.65
CA LEU A 507 23.88 10.80 -5.72
C LEU A 507 23.36 11.78 -6.77
N ALA A 508 23.84 11.62 -8.00
CA ALA A 508 23.34 12.38 -9.13
C ALA A 508 22.03 11.72 -9.55
N ALA A 509 20.93 12.30 -9.07
CA ALA A 509 19.59 11.80 -9.29
C ALA A 509 18.76 12.79 -10.09
N THR A 510 18.26 12.38 -11.24
CA THR A 510 17.33 13.15 -12.06
C THR A 510 16.23 12.25 -12.61
N ALA A 511 15.01 12.78 -12.68
CA ALA A 511 13.91 12.19 -13.43
C ALA A 511 13.68 13.11 -14.63
N GLU A 512 14.18 12.73 -15.80
CA GLU A 512 14.15 13.50 -17.03
C GLU A 512 13.43 12.74 -18.15
N GLU A 513 13.53 11.41 -18.14
CA GLU A 513 12.77 10.58 -19.04
C GLU A 513 11.29 10.64 -18.68
N ARG A 514 10.47 10.63 -19.74
CA ARG A 514 9.01 10.65 -19.59
C ARG A 514 8.51 9.50 -18.72
N ALA A 515 9.10 8.31 -18.84
CA ALA A 515 8.74 7.14 -18.05
C ALA A 515 8.86 7.43 -16.55
N SER A 516 10.01 7.95 -16.13
CA SER A 516 10.34 8.25 -14.74
C SER A 516 9.57 9.45 -14.19
N LEU A 517 9.42 10.52 -14.98
CA LEU A 517 8.57 11.67 -14.61
C LEU A 517 7.11 11.24 -14.38
N PHE A 518 6.59 10.36 -15.23
CA PHE A 518 5.23 9.87 -15.13
C PHE A 518 5.04 8.86 -13.99
N GLY A 519 6.00 7.95 -13.79
CA GLY A 519 6.03 7.05 -12.63
C GLY A 519 6.04 7.84 -11.33
N LEU A 520 6.88 8.87 -11.25
CA LEU A 520 6.95 9.78 -10.11
C LEU A 520 5.62 10.52 -9.88
N ASN A 521 4.94 10.98 -10.94
CA ASN A 521 3.60 11.56 -10.83
C ASN A 521 2.55 10.60 -10.25
N ILE A 522 2.62 9.32 -10.59
CA ILE A 522 1.72 8.29 -10.06
C ILE A 522 2.06 8.04 -8.57
N TYR A 523 3.35 7.88 -8.26
CA TYR A 523 3.86 7.62 -6.91
C TYR A 523 3.52 8.72 -5.89
N LEU A 524 3.53 9.98 -6.30
CA LEU A 524 3.16 11.12 -5.44
C LEU A 524 1.65 11.12 -5.16
N SER A 525 1.19 10.30 -4.22
CA SER A 525 -0.19 10.35 -3.71
C SER A 525 -0.47 11.63 -2.93
N GLN A 526 -1.76 12.02 -2.85
CA GLN A 526 -2.20 13.21 -2.11
C GLN A 526 -1.66 14.54 -2.68
N GLN A 527 -1.27 14.56 -3.96
CA GLN A 527 -0.87 15.79 -4.65
C GLN A 527 -1.99 16.83 -4.64
N PRO A 528 -1.75 18.08 -4.19
CA PRO A 528 -2.80 19.09 -4.10
C PRO A 528 -3.29 19.57 -5.47
N LYS A 529 -2.52 19.35 -6.53
CA LYS A 529 -2.80 19.80 -7.89
C LYS A 529 -2.33 18.77 -8.91
N GLN A 530 -2.97 18.77 -10.08
CA GLN A 530 -2.50 18.06 -11.27
C GLN A 530 -2.79 18.90 -12.52
N THR A 531 -2.09 18.64 -13.62
CA THR A 531 -2.45 19.25 -14.90
C THR A 531 -3.68 18.60 -15.50
N ILE A 532 -4.41 19.33 -16.35
CA ILE A 532 -5.54 18.84 -17.13
C ILE A 532 -5.19 17.70 -18.11
N TYR A 533 -3.91 17.36 -18.25
CA TYR A 533 -3.42 16.23 -19.04
C TYR A 533 -3.05 15.02 -18.17
N GLY A 534 -3.19 15.13 -16.85
CA GLY A 534 -2.81 14.08 -15.91
C GLY A 534 -1.32 14.05 -15.58
N GLN A 535 -0.59 15.13 -15.87
CA GLN A 535 0.84 15.29 -15.60
C GLN A 535 1.09 16.09 -14.32
N ARG A 536 2.33 16.09 -13.83
CA ARG A 536 2.73 16.91 -12.68
C ARG A 536 2.62 18.41 -12.98
N PRO A 537 2.15 19.22 -12.03
CA PRO A 537 2.05 20.68 -12.19
C PRO A 537 3.38 21.36 -12.51
N GLU A 538 4.51 20.87 -11.98
CA GLU A 538 5.81 21.54 -12.15
C GLU A 538 6.32 21.49 -13.60
N ASP A 539 5.83 20.53 -14.38
CA ASP A 539 6.29 20.29 -15.75
C ASP A 539 5.54 21.14 -16.80
N PHE A 540 4.46 21.83 -16.40
CA PHE A 540 3.60 22.60 -17.30
C PHE A 540 3.20 23.97 -16.72
N PRO A 541 3.38 25.09 -17.44
CA PRO A 541 3.07 26.43 -16.92
C PRO A 541 1.58 26.62 -16.52
N ASN A 542 1.37 27.58 -15.62
CA ASN A 542 0.23 27.79 -14.70
C ASN A 542 -1.20 27.91 -15.27
N ASP A 543 -1.44 27.76 -16.58
CA ASP A 543 -2.78 27.85 -17.18
C ASP A 543 -3.44 26.48 -17.43
N THR A 544 -2.82 25.40 -16.95
CA THR A 544 -3.27 24.02 -17.21
C THR A 544 -3.44 23.16 -15.97
N THR A 545 -3.53 23.73 -14.77
CA THR A 545 -3.67 22.96 -13.51
C THR A 545 -5.03 23.11 -12.85
N TYR A 546 -5.43 22.11 -12.07
CA TYR A 546 -6.62 22.14 -11.20
C TYR A 546 -6.27 21.63 -9.80
N ASP A 547 -7.06 22.07 -8.82
CA ASP A 547 -6.94 21.61 -7.43
C ASP A 547 -7.60 20.24 -7.26
N ILE A 548 -6.97 19.38 -6.45
CA ILE A 548 -7.52 18.09 -6.05
C ILE A 548 -7.94 18.18 -4.58
N HIS A 549 -9.19 17.83 -4.32
CA HIS A 549 -9.79 17.78 -3.01
C HIS A 549 -9.89 16.32 -2.54
N TYR A 550 -9.04 15.95 -1.59
CA TYR A 550 -9.05 14.62 -1.01
C TYR A 550 -10.14 14.49 0.07
N SER A 551 -10.81 13.34 0.07
CA SER A 551 -11.73 12.91 1.12
C SER A 551 -11.33 11.53 1.62
N PHE A 552 -11.57 11.27 2.89
CA PHE A 552 -11.38 9.98 3.54
C PHE A 552 -12.75 9.31 3.77
N ILE A 553 -12.76 8.04 4.15
CA ILE A 553 -13.99 7.30 4.44
C ILE A 553 -14.32 7.39 5.93
N ALA A 554 -15.50 7.89 6.30
CA ALA A 554 -15.89 7.92 7.71
C ALA A 554 -16.27 6.52 8.23
N PRO A 555 -15.90 6.16 9.48
CA PRO A 555 -16.38 4.92 10.10
C PRO A 555 -17.91 4.93 10.23
N VAL A 556 -18.52 3.75 10.17
CA VAL A 556 -19.96 3.56 10.41
C VAL A 556 -20.21 2.51 11.48
N ASP A 557 -21.37 2.60 12.14
CA ASP A 557 -21.82 1.54 13.03
C ASP A 557 -22.25 0.27 12.27
N GLU A 558 -22.31 -0.86 12.97
CA GLU A 558 -22.61 -2.19 12.38
C GLU A 558 -23.99 -2.26 11.74
N ASN A 559 -24.98 -1.59 12.33
CA ASN A 559 -26.35 -1.62 11.82
C ASN A 559 -26.38 -0.87 10.49
N LEU A 560 -25.77 0.31 10.43
CA LEU A 560 -25.63 1.05 9.20
C LEU A 560 -24.80 0.29 8.16
N ASP A 561 -23.67 -0.33 8.53
CA ASP A 561 -22.86 -1.14 7.61
C ASP A 561 -23.66 -2.31 7.02
N SER A 562 -24.42 -3.03 7.85
CA SER A 562 -25.29 -4.12 7.41
C SER A 562 -26.38 -3.63 6.45
N ASN A 563 -26.99 -2.47 6.71
CA ASN A 563 -27.97 -1.85 5.83
C ASN A 563 -27.35 -1.42 4.49
N ILE A 564 -26.14 -0.86 4.52
CA ILE A 564 -25.38 -0.48 3.33
C ILE A 564 -25.11 -1.73 2.49
N ARG A 565 -24.51 -2.77 3.08
CA ARG A 565 -24.18 -4.02 2.40
C ARG A 565 -25.40 -4.68 1.77
N THR A 566 -26.49 -4.78 2.52
CA THR A 566 -27.74 -5.38 2.04
C THR A 566 -28.29 -4.62 0.83
N TYR A 567 -28.38 -3.29 0.93
CA TYR A 567 -28.90 -2.47 -0.17
C TYR A 567 -27.96 -2.43 -1.37
N TYR A 568 -26.65 -2.39 -1.13
CA TYR A 568 -25.63 -2.43 -2.17
C TYR A 568 -25.74 -3.72 -2.99
N ILE A 569 -25.79 -4.89 -2.34
CA ILE A 569 -25.97 -6.19 -3.03
C ILE A 569 -27.26 -6.20 -3.85
N ILE A 570 -28.38 -5.71 -3.28
CA ILE A 570 -29.66 -5.61 -3.99
C ILE A 570 -29.55 -4.75 -5.25
N LYS A 571 -28.66 -3.75 -5.28
CA LYS A 571 -28.55 -2.80 -6.39
C LYS A 571 -27.49 -3.16 -7.41
N THR A 572 -26.46 -3.91 -7.01
CA THR A 572 -25.31 -4.21 -7.88
C THR A 572 -25.27 -5.66 -8.35
N LYS A 573 -25.99 -6.58 -7.69
CA LYS A 573 -26.02 -8.00 -8.06
C LYS A 573 -27.38 -8.49 -8.58
N SER A 574 -28.41 -7.63 -8.61
CA SER A 574 -29.71 -7.87 -9.25
C SER A 574 -29.67 -7.55 -10.73
#